data_AF-A0A058ZC74-F1
#
_entry.id   AF-A0A058ZC74-F1
#
_cell.length_a   1.000
_cell.length_b   1.000
_cell.length_c   1.000
_cell.angle_alpha   90.00
_cell.angle_beta   90.00
_cell.angle_gamma   90.00
#
_symmetry.space_group_name_H-M   'P 1'
#
loop_
_entity.id
_entity.type
_entity.pdbx_description
1 polymer ?
#
loop_
_entity_poly.entity_id
_entity_poly.type
_entity_poly.pdbx_seq_one_letter_code
_entity_poly.pdbx_strand_id
1 'polypeptide(L)' 'MDFLLTAALGNTWAHAVNTRLSVDYSLAGPSGIAPSAGDRPTARLSAPRRWIDVAKSPVAPHARSTYVITDRGFDIGS' A
#
# COMPACT_ATOMS: atom_id res chain seq x y z
N MET A 1 3.95 -12.15 -9.40
CA MET A 1 5.37 -11.81 -9.61
C MET A 1 5.60 -10.57 -8.77
N ASP A 2 6.22 -10.73 -7.61
CA ASP A 2 6.25 -9.69 -6.59
C ASP A 2 7.51 -8.84 -6.82
N PHE A 3 7.33 -7.53 -7.07
CA PHE A 3 8.46 -6.63 -7.27
C PHE A 3 9.05 -6.23 -5.92
N LEU A 4 10.31 -6.56 -5.68
CA LEU A 4 11.06 -6.08 -4.51
C LEU A 4 11.53 -4.64 -4.77
N LEU A 5 10.69 -3.66 -4.43
CA LEU A 5 11.06 -2.24 -4.48
C LEU A 5 11.79 -1.86 -3.19
N THR A 6 13.05 -1.43 -3.30
CA THR A 6 13.81 -0.85 -2.18
C THR A 6 13.92 0.65 -2.35
N ALA A 7 13.87 1.40 -1.24
CA ALA A 7 14.08 2.85 -1.29
C ALA A 7 15.48 3.16 -1.85
N ALA A 8 15.56 4.09 -2.81
CA ALA A 8 16.79 4.42 -3.53
C ALA A 8 17.93 5.01 -2.67
N LEU A 9 17.64 5.35 -1.41
CA LEU A 9 18.57 6.00 -0.48
C LEU A 9 19.56 5.03 0.21
N GLY A 10 19.41 3.73 -0.04
CA GLY A 10 20.37 2.71 0.40
C GLY A 10 20.45 2.49 1.91
N ASN A 11 21.50 1.76 2.33
CA ASN A 11 21.62 1.24 3.69
C ASN A 11 21.87 2.35 4.73
N THR A 12 22.67 3.37 4.42
CA THR A 12 22.94 4.47 5.36
C THR A 12 21.67 5.17 5.80
N TRP A 13 20.78 5.48 4.85
CA TRP A 13 19.46 6.02 5.17
C TRP A 13 18.61 5.03 5.96
N ALA A 14 18.61 3.75 5.58
CA ALA A 14 17.86 2.71 6.27
C ALA A 14 18.27 2.56 7.74
N HIS A 15 19.53 2.80 8.08
CA HIS A 15 20.03 2.78 9.47
C HIS A 15 19.70 4.07 10.23
N ALA A 16 19.69 5.23 9.57
CA ALA A 16 19.42 6.53 10.21
C ALA A 16 17.95 6.74 10.62
N VAL A 17 17.00 6.07 9.96
CA VAL A 17 15.56 6.19 10.27
C VAL A 17 15.12 5.17 11.32
N ASN A 18 14.30 5.58 12.28
CA ASN A 18 13.77 4.68 13.31
C ASN A 18 12.59 3.85 12.81
N THR A 19 11.68 4.48 12.06
CA THR A 19 10.46 3.83 11.56
C THR A 19 10.38 3.91 10.04
N ARG A 20 10.02 2.81 9.39
CA ARG A 20 9.79 2.72 7.94
C ARG A 20 8.48 2.00 7.67
N LEU A 21 7.68 2.56 6.79
CA LEU A 21 6.47 1.95 6.27
C LEU A 21 6.68 1.65 4.78
N SER A 22 6.30 0.44 4.35
CA SER A 22 6.26 0.06 2.94
C SER A 22 4.82 0.12 2.46
N VAL A 23 4.60 0.55 1.22
CA VAL A 23 3.27 0.66 0.63
C VAL A 23 3.18 -0.26 -0.57
N ASP A 24 2.16 -1.11 -0.57
CA ASP A 24 1.83 -1.98 -1.69
C ASP A 24 0.58 -1.44 -2.41
N TYR A 25 0.77 -1.13 -3.69
CA TYR A 25 -0.23 -0.53 -4.58
C TYR A 25 -0.97 -1.56 -5.45
N SER A 26 -1.02 -2.82 -5.01
CA SER A 26 -1.83 -3.87 -5.62
C SER A 26 -3.21 -3.37 -6.06
N LEU A 27 -3.50 -3.49 -7.37
CA LEU A 27 -4.80 -3.14 -7.96
C LEU A 27 -5.85 -4.24 -7.74
N ALA A 28 -5.52 -5.32 -7.02
CA ALA A 28 -6.42 -6.43 -6.83
C ALA A 28 -7.51 -6.05 -5.81
N GLY A 29 -8.72 -5.80 -6.31
CA GLY A 29 -9.93 -5.86 -5.49
C GLY A 29 -10.07 -7.24 -4.81
N PRO A 30 -11.00 -7.40 -3.86
CA PRO A 30 -11.14 -8.61 -3.03
C PRO A 30 -11.38 -9.92 -3.81
N SER A 31 -11.62 -9.86 -5.13
CA SER A 31 -11.83 -11.02 -6.00
C SER A 31 -10.60 -11.47 -6.80
N GLY A 32 -9.46 -10.77 -6.76
CA GLY A 32 -8.27 -11.15 -7.53
C GLY A 32 -8.44 -11.09 -9.06
N ILE A 33 -9.56 -10.56 -9.54
CA ILE A 33 -9.84 -10.37 -10.96
C ILE A 33 -9.43 -8.94 -11.30
N ALA A 34 -8.39 -8.79 -12.13
CA ALA A 34 -8.05 -7.51 -12.72
C ALA A 34 -9.26 -6.99 -13.51
N PRO A 35 -9.66 -5.71 -13.38
CA PRO A 35 -10.73 -5.17 -14.20
C PRO A 35 -10.34 -5.28 -15.67
N SER A 36 -11.11 -6.07 -16.42
CA SER A 36 -10.93 -6.25 -17.87
C SER A 36 -11.04 -4.89 -18.56
N ALA A 37 -10.06 -4.55 -19.40
CA ALA A 37 -9.87 -3.25 -20.04
C ALA A 37 -11.04 -2.76 -20.94
N GLY A 38 -12.13 -3.52 -21.04
CA GLY A 38 -13.32 -3.19 -21.84
C GLY A 38 -14.55 -2.76 -21.03
N ASP A 39 -14.55 -2.91 -19.70
CA ASP A 39 -15.70 -2.57 -18.87
C ASP A 39 -15.49 -1.17 -18.29
N ARG A 40 -16.15 -0.16 -18.87
CA ARG A 40 -15.98 1.25 -18.50
C ARG A 40 -16.55 1.44 -17.08
N PRO A 41 -15.73 1.66 -16.03
CA PRO A 41 -16.27 1.71 -14.68
C PRO A 41 -16.78 3.14 -14.43
N THR A 42 -18.07 3.35 -14.70
CA THR A 42 -18.85 4.43 -14.06
C THR A 42 -19.26 4.08 -12.64
N ALA A 43 -18.92 2.88 -12.15
CA ALA A 43 -18.80 2.63 -10.73
C ALA A 43 -17.71 3.57 -10.21
N ARG A 44 -18.08 4.58 -9.41
CA ARG A 44 -17.13 5.36 -8.58
C ARG A 44 -16.10 4.36 -8.07
N LEU A 45 -14.90 4.43 -8.63
CA LEU A 45 -13.85 3.46 -8.37
C LEU A 45 -13.73 3.36 -6.86
N SER A 46 -14.22 2.25 -6.29
CA SER A 46 -13.97 1.93 -4.89
C SER A 46 -12.47 2.03 -4.75
N ALA A 47 -12.01 3.07 -4.06
CA ALA A 47 -10.65 3.52 -4.21
C ALA A 47 -9.74 2.33 -3.92
N PRO A 48 -8.77 2.03 -4.82
CA PRO A 48 -8.07 0.76 -4.81
C PRO A 48 -7.52 0.53 -3.42
N ARG A 49 -7.92 -0.58 -2.81
CA ARG A 49 -7.59 -0.92 -1.44
C ARG A 49 -6.11 -1.25 -1.39
N ARG A 50 -5.33 -0.41 -0.73
CA ARG A 50 -3.86 -0.48 -0.68
C ARG A 50 -3.41 -0.99 0.67
N TRP A 51 -2.22 -1.57 0.70
CA TRP A 51 -1.66 -2.11 1.93
C TRP A 51 -0.47 -1.28 2.39
N ILE A 52 -0.34 -1.15 3.71
CA ILE A 52 0.82 -0.55 4.35
C ILE A 52 1.41 -1.56 5.33
N ASP A 53 2.73 -1.74 5.27
CA ASP A 53 3.50 -2.67 6.08
C ASP A 53 4.49 -1.93 6.97
N VAL A 54 4.59 -2.35 8.23
CA VAL A 54 5.67 -1.90 9.14
C VAL A 54 6.97 -2.61 8.75
N ALA A 55 7.81 -1.93 7.97
CA ALA A 55 9.07 -2.48 7.47
C ALA A 55 10.23 -2.35 8.47
N LYS A 56 10.22 -1.31 9.30
CA LYS A 56 11.18 -1.10 10.40
C LYS A 56 10.48 -0.32 11.51
N SER A 57 10.59 -0.77 12.76
CA SER A 57 10.16 0.00 13.93
C SER A 57 10.84 -0.56 15.19
N PRO A 58 11.28 0.30 16.13
CA PRO A 58 11.81 -0.16 17.42
C PRO A 58 10.72 -0.60 18.41
N VAL A 59 9.45 -0.25 18.14
CA VAL A 59 8.33 -0.45 19.09
C VAL A 59 7.25 -1.34 18.52
N ALA A 60 6.97 -1.25 17.21
CA ALA A 60 5.89 -2.01 16.58
C ALA A 60 6.43 -3.27 15.88
N PRO A 61 5.78 -4.44 16.03
CA PRO A 61 6.13 -5.61 15.24
C PRO A 61 5.80 -5.38 13.76
N HIS A 62 6.26 -6.30 12.91
CA HIS A 62 5.81 -6.35 11.53
C HIS A 62 4.29 -6.52 11.50
N ALA A 63 3.59 -5.54 10.93
CA ALA A 63 2.14 -5.48 10.86
C ALA A 63 1.72 -4.93 9.50
N ARG A 64 0.60 -5.44 9.00
CA ARG A 64 0.03 -5.09 7.70
C ARG A 64 -1.37 -4.53 7.91
N SER A 65 -1.65 -3.36 7.36
CA SER A 65 -2.94 -2.68 7.45
C SER A 65 -3.41 -2.24 6.08
N THR A 66 -4.73 -2.11 5.91
CA THR A 66 -5.30 -1.59 4.66
C THR A 66 -5.70 -0.14 4.79
N TYR A 67 -5.56 0.59 3.70
CA TYR A 67 -5.96 1.99 3.64
C TYR A 67 -6.57 2.33 2.27
N VAL A 68 -7.26 3.46 2.24
CA VAL A 68 -7.91 4.01 1.06
C VAL A 68 -7.48 5.46 0.90
N ILE A 69 -7.35 5.93 -0.34
CA ILE A 69 -7.20 7.36 -0.64
C ILE A 69 -8.53 7.86 -1.22
N THR A 70 -9.20 8.72 -0.47
CA THR A 70 -10.45 9.38 -0.86
C THR A 70 -10.17 10.79 -1.38
N ASP A 71 -11.21 11.48 -1.84
CA ASP A 71 -11.15 12.92 -2.12
C ASP A 71 -10.85 13.79 -0.88
N ARG A 72 -11.08 13.23 0.32
CA ARG A 72 -10.74 13.85 1.61
C ARG A 72 -9.34 13.49 2.11
N GLY A 73 -8.62 12.60 1.42
CA GLY A 73 -7.27 12.19 1.77
C GLY A 73 -7.16 10.74 2.25
N PHE A 74 -6.30 10.49 3.24
CA PHE A 74 -5.98 9.16 3.74
C PHE A 74 -7.03 8.67 4.74
N ASP A 75 -7.55 7.47 4.52
CA ASP A 75 -8.53 6.81 5.38
C ASP A 75 -8.08 5.38 5.72
N ILE A 76 -8.15 5.03 7.01
CA ILE A 76 -7.92 3.67 7.50
C ILE A 76 -9.31 3.17 7.86
N GLY A 77 -9.90 2.36 6.97
CA GLY A 77 -11.27 1.87 7.13
C GLY A 77 -11.52 1.36 8.54
N SER A 78 -12.38 2.07 9.27
CA SER A 78 -12.90 1.72 10.60
C SER A 78 -13.92 0.60 10.53
#